data_AF-D8JVN2-F1
#
_entry.id   AF-D8JVN2-F1
#
_cell.length_a   1.000
_cell.length_b   1.000
_cell.length_c   1.000
_cell.angle_alpha   90.00
_cell.angle_beta   90.00
_cell.angle_gamma   90.00
#
_symmetry.space_group_name_H-M   'P 1'
#
loop_
_entity.id
_entity.type
_entity.pdbx_description
1 polymer ?
#
loop_
_entity_poly.entity_id
_entity_poly.type
_entity_poly.pdbx_seq_one_letter_code
_entity_poly.pdbx_strand_id
1 'polypeptide(L)'
;MREFEKRILSELEEAGQENFPTLLNTIVTPTGNASERNEFQTALTNLLQNGFIKIGLERDANRRLKNMSDEDSFALLTRITEHLVFKTQSGHWTGGARPWPEVVYTEMGKVEGRKILQEFGYQWWRQKD
;
A
#
# COMPACT_ATOMS: atom_id res chain seq x y z
N MET A 1 -9.92 11.72 -4.69
CA MET A 1 -9.30 10.45 -4.26
C MET A 1 -10.01 9.29 -4.94
N ARG A 2 -9.27 8.40 -5.61
CA ARG A 2 -9.79 7.22 -6.32
C ARG A 2 -10.03 6.04 -5.36
N GLU A 3 -10.77 5.04 -5.81
CA GLU A 3 -11.16 3.90 -4.96
C GLU A 3 -9.97 3.19 -4.31
N PHE A 4 -8.93 2.80 -5.07
CA PHE A 4 -7.72 2.18 -4.49
C PHE A 4 -7.03 3.05 -3.45
N GLU A 5 -6.94 4.37 -3.69
CA GLU A 5 -6.34 5.32 -2.76
C GLU A 5 -7.11 5.35 -1.44
N LYS A 6 -8.45 5.33 -1.52
CA LYS A 6 -9.31 5.29 -0.32
C LYS A 6 -9.10 4.01 0.47
N ARG A 7 -9.08 2.85 -0.20
CA ARG A 7 -8.87 1.56 0.46
C ARG A 7 -7.51 1.49 1.15
N ILE A 8 -6.47 2.00 0.50
CA ILE A 8 -5.12 2.08 1.06
C ILE A 8 -5.11 2.93 2.34
N LEU A 9 -5.64 4.15 2.30
CA LEU A 9 -5.63 5.02 3.48
C LEU A 9 -6.51 4.50 4.61
N SER A 10 -7.63 3.85 4.28
CA SER A 10 -8.50 3.19 5.26
C SER A 10 -7.78 2.05 5.97
N GLU A 11 -7.04 1.21 5.25
CA GLU A 11 -6.28 0.10 5.85
C GLU A 11 -5.10 0.60 6.70
N LEU A 12 -4.42 1.66 6.24
CA LEU A 12 -3.29 2.25 6.97
C LEU A 12 -3.72 3.01 8.23
N GLU A 13 -4.96 3.49 8.34
CA GLU A 13 -5.42 4.15 9.58
C GLU A 13 -5.47 3.16 10.76
N GLU A 14 -5.80 1.90 10.47
CA GLU A 14 -5.84 0.81 11.45
C GLU A 14 -4.44 0.24 11.74
N ALA A 15 -3.69 -0.11 10.69
CA ALA A 15 -2.39 -0.78 10.84
C ALA A 15 -1.25 0.18 11.16
N GLY A 16 -1.35 1.44 10.73
CA GLY A 16 -0.33 2.47 10.82
C GLY A 16 0.87 2.27 9.89
N GLN A 17 1.18 1.06 9.49
CA GLN A 17 2.26 0.74 8.58
C GLN A 17 1.98 -0.63 7.99
N GLU A 18 2.21 -0.79 6.68
CA GLU A 18 2.03 -2.09 6.05
C GLU A 18 2.94 -2.26 4.84
N ASN A 19 3.38 -3.49 4.59
CA ASN A 19 4.16 -3.81 3.41
C ASN A 19 3.28 -3.92 2.15
N PHE A 20 3.88 -3.75 0.98
CA PHE A 20 3.17 -3.76 -0.30
C PHE A 20 2.28 -5.00 -0.52
N PRO A 21 2.78 -6.25 -0.36
CA PRO A 21 1.97 -7.43 -0.65
C PRO A 21 0.80 -7.59 0.33
N THR A 22 0.99 -7.35 1.63
CA THR A 22 -0.13 -7.39 2.58
C THR A 22 -1.18 -6.36 2.19
N LEU A 23 -0.77 -5.11 1.96
CA LEU A 23 -1.69 -4.02 1.64
C LEU A 23 -2.49 -4.30 0.36
N LEU A 24 -1.82 -4.76 -0.71
CA LEU A 24 -2.49 -5.12 -1.95
C LEU A 24 -3.48 -6.26 -1.74
N ASN A 25 -3.06 -7.35 -1.09
CA ASN A 25 -3.94 -8.48 -0.81
C ASN A 25 -5.15 -8.11 0.05
N THR A 26 -5.05 -7.08 0.90
CA THR A 26 -6.16 -6.60 1.72
C THR A 26 -7.15 -5.74 0.93
N ILE A 27 -6.69 -4.89 0.02
CA ILE A 27 -7.57 -3.96 -0.70
C ILE A 27 -8.21 -4.55 -1.98
N VAL A 28 -7.72 -5.71 -2.46
CA VAL A 28 -8.29 -6.45 -3.60
C VAL A 28 -8.60 -7.91 -3.28
N THR A 29 -9.38 -8.55 -4.14
CA THR A 29 -9.39 -10.03 -4.26
C THR A 29 -8.32 -10.40 -5.29
N PRO A 30 -7.18 -11.00 -4.89
CA PRO A 30 -6.07 -11.21 -5.79
C PRO A 30 -6.40 -12.16 -6.95
N THR A 31 -6.14 -11.72 -8.18
CA THR A 31 -6.24 -12.56 -9.38
C THR A 31 -4.89 -12.79 -10.05
N GLY A 32 -3.89 -11.98 -9.70
CA GLY A 32 -2.58 -11.98 -10.35
C GLY A 32 -2.54 -11.19 -11.65
N ASN A 33 -3.63 -10.52 -12.02
CA ASN A 33 -3.66 -9.64 -13.16
C ASN A 33 -2.72 -8.43 -12.95
N ALA A 34 -1.96 -8.08 -13.99
CA ALA A 34 -1.08 -6.92 -13.96
C ALA A 34 -1.83 -5.61 -13.69
N SER A 35 -3.13 -5.52 -14.00
CA SER A 35 -3.96 -4.35 -13.69
C SER A 35 -4.00 -4.03 -12.18
N GLU A 36 -4.08 -5.05 -11.32
CA GLU A 36 -4.12 -4.87 -9.86
C GLU A 36 -2.86 -4.13 -9.37
N ARG A 37 -1.70 -4.59 -9.84
CA ARG A 37 -0.41 -3.97 -9.51
C ARG A 37 -0.27 -2.57 -10.13
N ASN A 38 -0.76 -2.35 -11.35
CA ASN A 38 -0.69 -1.05 -12.01
C ASN A 38 -1.59 0.00 -11.33
N GLU A 39 -2.79 -0.41 -10.90
CA GLU A 39 -3.71 0.43 -10.13
C GLU A 39 -3.13 0.74 -8.75
N PHE A 40 -2.53 -0.26 -8.10
CA PHE A 40 -1.84 -0.07 -6.82
C PHE A 40 -0.64 0.88 -6.93
N GLN A 41 0.22 0.71 -7.95
CA GLN A 41 1.33 1.63 -8.22
C GLN A 41 0.85 3.06 -8.44
N THR A 42 -0.21 3.23 -9.24
CA THR A 42 -0.80 4.54 -9.52
C THR A 42 -1.35 5.18 -8.24
N ALA A 43 -2.06 4.40 -7.42
CA ALA A 43 -2.62 4.88 -6.17
C ALA A 43 -1.52 5.30 -5.17
N LEU A 44 -0.48 4.49 -4.99
CA LEU A 44 0.66 4.84 -4.14
C LEU A 44 1.39 6.09 -4.64
N THR A 45 1.58 6.21 -5.97
CA THR A 45 2.21 7.39 -6.57
C THR A 45 1.40 8.64 -6.25
N ASN A 46 0.08 8.61 -6.44
CA ASN A 46 -0.78 9.75 -6.15
C ASN A 46 -0.81 10.09 -4.66
N LEU A 47 -0.92 9.09 -3.79
CA LEU A 47 -0.94 9.30 -2.34
C LEU A 47 0.38 9.89 -1.83
N LEU A 48 1.52 9.44 -2.38
CA LEU A 48 2.84 9.97 -2.07
C LEU A 48 2.97 11.42 -2.56
N GLN A 49 2.58 11.71 -3.81
CA GLN A 49 2.60 13.07 -4.38
C GLN A 49 1.76 14.06 -3.57
N ASN A 50 0.62 13.61 -3.05
CA ASN A 50 -0.25 14.44 -2.22
C ASN A 50 0.15 14.45 -0.73
N GLY A 51 1.25 13.79 -0.35
CA GLY A 51 1.78 13.78 1.01
C GLY A 51 0.95 13.00 2.02
N PHE A 52 0.04 12.12 1.58
CA PHE A 52 -0.77 11.29 2.49
C PHE A 52 0.00 10.09 3.04
N ILE A 53 1.01 9.62 2.31
CA ILE A 53 1.85 8.49 2.73
C ILE A 53 3.32 8.83 2.60
N LYS A 54 4.15 8.02 3.24
CA LYS A 54 5.59 7.89 2.97
C LYS A 54 5.92 6.44 2.68
N ILE A 55 7.00 6.23 1.93
CA ILE A 55 7.55 4.89 1.71
C ILE A 55 8.86 4.77 2.48
N GLY A 56 9.01 3.64 3.15
CA GLY A 56 10.25 3.23 3.77
C GLY A 56 10.64 1.82 3.33
N LEU A 57 11.83 1.40 3.74
CA LEU A 57 12.27 0.01 3.61
C LEU A 57 12.29 -0.63 4.99
N GLU A 58 11.83 -1.87 5.08
CA GLU A 58 12.09 -2.71 6.25
C GLU A 58 13.61 -2.68 6.51
N ARG A 59 14.05 -2.44 7.75
CA ARG A 59 15.44 -2.72 8.14
C ARG A 59 15.48 -3.88 9.11
N ASP A 60 16.69 -4.44 9.18
CA ASP A 60 17.24 -5.52 10.00
C ASP A 60 16.73 -5.67 11.46
N ALA A 61 17.37 -6.55 12.25
CA ALA A 61 16.89 -7.12 13.51
C ALA A 61 16.27 -6.16 14.56
N ASN A 62 16.51 -4.85 14.43
CA ASN A 62 15.95 -3.80 15.29
C ASN A 62 14.65 -3.16 14.76
N ARG A 63 14.10 -3.62 13.62
CA ARG A 63 12.81 -3.22 13.02
C ARG A 63 12.60 -1.71 12.85
N ARG A 64 13.67 -0.94 12.66
CA ARG A 64 13.56 0.51 12.44
C ARG A 64 13.39 0.81 10.97
N LEU A 65 12.22 1.30 10.58
CA LEU A 65 11.94 1.72 9.21
C LEU A 65 13.02 2.70 8.69
N LYS A 66 13.57 2.42 7.51
CA LYS A 66 14.36 3.42 6.79
C LYS A 66 13.40 4.31 6.00
N ASN A 67 13.15 5.52 6.46
CA ASN A 67 12.47 6.50 5.61
C ASN A 67 13.29 6.72 4.33
N MET A 68 12.62 6.65 3.18
CA MET A 68 13.20 7.01 1.90
C MET A 68 12.93 8.48 1.60
N SER A 69 13.74 9.08 0.73
CA SER A 69 13.36 10.36 0.11
C SER A 69 12.17 10.15 -0.83
N ASP A 70 11.45 11.21 -1.17
CA ASP A 70 10.35 11.12 -2.13
C ASP A 70 10.86 10.67 -3.51
N GLU A 71 12.03 11.16 -3.93
CA GLU A 71 12.71 10.77 -5.18
C GLU A 71 13.00 9.26 -5.23
N ASP A 72 13.61 8.71 -4.17
CA ASP A 72 13.88 7.28 -4.07
C ASP A 72 12.59 6.46 -4.02
N SER A 73 11.56 7.00 -3.36
CA SER A 73 10.24 6.37 -3.26
C SER A 73 9.57 6.27 -4.63
N PHE A 74 9.60 7.34 -5.43
CA PHE A 74 9.11 7.30 -6.82
C PHE A 74 9.91 6.32 -7.69
N ALA A 75 11.25 6.33 -7.57
CA ALA A 75 12.11 5.40 -8.29
C ALA A 75 11.91 3.93 -7.88
N LEU A 76 11.43 3.68 -6.66
CA LEU A 76 11.00 2.36 -6.21
C LEU A 76 9.66 1.97 -6.83
N LEU A 77 8.69 2.89 -6.86
CA LEU A 77 7.38 2.64 -7.45
C LEU A 77 7.45 2.35 -8.95
N THR A 78 8.40 2.91 -9.71
CA THR A 78 8.62 2.52 -11.12
C THR A 78 9.11 1.08 -11.27
N ARG A 79 9.67 0.49 -10.21
CA ARG A 79 10.17 -0.89 -10.14
C ARG A 79 9.31 -1.79 -9.27
N ILE A 80 8.02 -1.47 -9.13
CA ILE A 80 7.09 -2.19 -8.23
C ILE A 80 7.00 -3.69 -8.54
N THR A 81 7.27 -4.11 -9.78
CA THR A 81 7.32 -5.52 -10.20
C THR A 81 8.40 -6.32 -9.46
N GLU A 82 9.47 -5.68 -9.01
CA GLU A 82 10.54 -6.29 -8.22
C GLU A 82 10.11 -6.60 -6.78
N HIS A 83 9.03 -5.96 -6.31
CA HIS A 83 8.54 -6.04 -4.93
C HIS A 83 7.14 -6.64 -4.79
N LEU A 84 6.40 -6.80 -5.90
CA LEU A 84 5.07 -7.44 -5.94
C LEU A 84 5.02 -8.57 -6.97
N VAL A 85 5.18 -9.79 -6.48
CA VAL A 85 5.20 -11.02 -7.28
C VAL A 85 4.00 -11.89 -6.92
N PHE A 86 3.17 -12.22 -7.91
CA PHE A 86 2.01 -13.09 -7.67
C PHE A 86 2.42 -14.56 -7.60
N LYS A 87 2.02 -15.25 -6.52
CA LYS A 87 2.29 -16.67 -6.34
C LYS A 87 1.05 -17.48 -6.71
N THR A 88 1.03 -18.00 -7.94
CA THR A 88 -0.12 -18.73 -8.52
C THR A 88 -0.57 -19.92 -7.67
N GLN A 89 0.36 -20.67 -7.09
CA GLN A 89 0.05 -21.84 -6.25
C GLN A 89 -0.81 -21.50 -5.02
N SER A 90 -0.66 -20.29 -4.47
CA SER A 90 -1.31 -19.87 -3.25
C SER A 90 -2.27 -18.68 -3.45
N GLY A 91 -2.48 -18.26 -4.69
CA GLY A 91 -3.46 -17.26 -5.08
C GLY A 91 -3.31 -15.89 -4.44
N HIS A 92 -2.09 -15.44 -4.13
CA HIS A 92 -1.86 -14.14 -3.49
C HIS A 92 -0.59 -13.44 -3.97
N TRP A 93 -0.54 -12.12 -3.79
CA TRP A 93 0.64 -11.30 -4.01
C TRP A 93 1.65 -11.50 -2.88
N THR A 94 2.92 -11.65 -3.24
CA THR A 94 4.03 -11.85 -2.29
C THR A 94 5.07 -10.77 -2.51
N GLY A 95 5.92 -10.59 -1.49
CA GLY A 95 7.08 -9.73 -1.61
C GLY A 95 8.10 -10.32 -2.59
N GLY A 96 8.77 -9.46 -3.34
CA GLY A 96 9.91 -9.84 -4.15
C GLY A 96 11.24 -9.66 -3.41
N ALA A 97 12.18 -8.97 -4.04
CA ALA A 97 13.51 -8.74 -3.48
C ALA A 97 13.44 -7.96 -2.15
N ARG A 98 14.25 -8.41 -1.18
CA ARG A 98 14.44 -7.70 0.09
C ARG A 98 15.48 -6.58 -0.08
N PRO A 99 15.41 -5.51 0.74
CA PRO A 99 14.42 -5.25 1.78
C PRO A 99 13.03 -4.95 1.22
N TRP A 100 11.97 -5.34 1.94
CA TRP A 100 10.60 -5.06 1.51
C TRP A 100 10.20 -3.59 1.73
N PRO A 101 9.52 -2.98 0.75
CA PRO A 101 8.97 -1.65 0.91
C PRO A 101 7.75 -1.66 1.84
N GLU A 102 7.67 -0.65 2.68
CA GLU A 102 6.56 -0.42 3.60
C GLU A 102 5.95 0.97 3.36
N VAL A 103 4.63 1.03 3.43
CA VAL A 103 3.85 2.26 3.34
C VAL A 103 3.48 2.71 4.75
N VAL A 104 3.71 3.98 5.04
CA VAL A 104 3.40 4.60 6.33
C VAL A 104 2.46 5.77 6.11
N TYR A 105 1.47 5.94 6.98
CA TYR A 105 0.64 7.15 6.97
C TYR A 105 1.47 8.38 7.38
N THR A 106 1.14 9.52 6.79
CA THR A 106 1.47 10.81 7.40
C THR A 106 0.33 11.25 8.31
N GLU A 107 0.54 12.26 9.15
CA GLU A 107 -0.56 12.86 9.93
C GLU A 107 -1.73 13.29 9.04
N MET A 108 -1.43 13.83 7.86
CA MET A 108 -2.44 14.19 6.87
C MET A 108 -3.16 12.96 6.31
N GLY A 109 -2.42 11.88 6.01
CA GLY A 109 -2.98 10.59 5.60
C GLY A 109 -3.91 9.99 6.65
N LYS A 110 -3.55 10.08 7.92
CA LYS A 110 -4.38 9.59 9.04
C LYS A 110 -5.69 10.35 9.15
N VAL A 111 -5.63 11.68 9.08
CA VAL A 111 -6.85 12.52 9.10
C VAL A 111 -7.76 12.16 7.94
N GLU A 112 -7.21 11.96 6.75
CA GLU A 112 -8.00 11.64 5.56
C GLU A 112 -8.54 10.19 5.60
N GLY A 113 -7.72 9.22 6.01
CA GLY A 113 -8.14 7.82 6.22
C GLY A 113 -9.30 7.70 7.21
N ARG A 114 -9.28 8.49 8.29
CA ARG A 114 -10.38 8.52 9.26
C ARG A 114 -11.68 9.04 8.68
N LYS A 115 -11.64 10.08 7.84
CA LYS A 115 -12.85 10.59 7.17
C LYS A 115 -13.46 9.53 6.26
N ILE A 116 -12.60 8.82 5.53
CA ILE A 116 -13.01 7.72 4.65
C ILE A 116 -13.68 6.61 5.47
N LEU A 117 -13.07 6.20 6.58
CA LEU A 117 -13.66 5.21 7.49
C LEU A 117 -15.01 5.65 8.07
N GLN A 118 -15.17 6.93 8.40
CA GLN A 118 -16.44 7.48 8.88
C GLN A 118 -17.53 7.50 7.81
N GLU A 119 -17.16 7.77 6.56
CA GLU A 119 -18.10 7.87 5.43
C GLU A 119 -18.53 6.49 4.92
N PHE A 120 -17.60 5.55 4.78
CA PHE A 120 -17.85 4.27 4.12
C PHE A 120 -17.90 3.07 5.08
N GLY A 121 -17.35 3.20 6.29
CA GLY A 121 -17.16 2.09 7.24
C GLY A 121 -15.87 1.29 6.97
N TYR A 122 -15.51 0.38 7.89
CA TYR A 122 -14.32 -0.45 7.71
C TYR A 122 -14.52 -1.49 6.60
N GLN A 123 -13.55 -1.58 5.68
CA GLN A 123 -13.52 -2.51 4.55
C GLN A 123 -14.84 -2.59 3.77
N TRP A 124 -15.47 -1.44 3.47
CA TRP A 124 -16.73 -1.36 2.71
C TRP A 124 -16.71 -2.14 1.39
N TRP A 125 -15.53 -2.26 0.78
CA TRP A 125 -15.34 -2.99 -0.47
C TRP A 125 -15.36 -4.52 -0.35
N ARG A 126 -15.33 -5.07 0.88
CA ARG A 126 -15.44 -6.51 1.15
C ARG A 126 -16.78 -6.91 1.73
N GLN A 127 -17.60 -5.95 2.14
CA GLN A 127 -18.93 -6.23 2.62
C GLN A 127 -19.73 -6.78 1.44
N LYS A 128 -20.29 -7.98 1.62
CA LYS A 128 -21.24 -8.53 0.65
C LYS A 128 -22.55 -7.78 0.85
N ASP A 129 -23.11 -7.26 -0.24
CA ASP A 129 -24.53 -6.92 -0.29
C ASP A 129 -25.40 -8.15 0.05
#